data_AF-A0A1F7UW16-F1
#
_entry.id   AF-A0A1F7UW16-F1
#
_cell.length_a   1.000
_cell.length_b   1.000
_cell.length_c   1.000
_cell.angle_alpha   90.00
_cell.angle_beta   90.00
_cell.angle_gamma   90.00
#
_symmetry.space_group_name_H-M   'P 1'
#
loop_
_entity.id
_entity.type
_entity.pdbx_description
1 polymer ?
#
loop_
_entity_poly.entity_id
_entity_poly.type
_entity_poly.pdbx_seq_one_letter_code
_entity_poly.pdbx_strand_id
1 'polypeptide(L)'
;MKRHNTSKAFSIIELIVVLGIIAVIATIIAVAATTARTKARDLARMTDLNNIYRFLGATGSVASYWPDSIPDEDDLNVLISALSSKLNSQLFSQAPRDPRAATSTESGYRYRYNSGNVVIYANLEKKDTPTTLSFSEPTPAGGRGVFIGTGAWSSGVNGTDRYYQVSN
;
A
#
# COMPACT_ATOMS: atom_id res chain seq x y z
N MET A 1 -37.75 -26.80 -57.00
CA MET A 1 -36.94 -27.56 -56.02
C MET A 1 -36.46 -26.59 -54.95
N LYS A 2 -36.94 -26.70 -53.70
CA LYS A 2 -36.49 -25.88 -52.57
C LYS A 2 -35.32 -26.60 -51.89
N ARG A 3 -34.13 -25.98 -51.88
CA ARG A 3 -32.96 -26.49 -51.14
C ARG A 3 -33.23 -26.35 -49.63
N HIS A 4 -33.19 -27.44 -48.88
CA HIS A 4 -33.16 -27.40 -47.42
C HIS A 4 -31.78 -26.89 -46.97
N ASN A 5 -31.74 -25.70 -46.39
CA ASN A 5 -30.56 -25.22 -45.67
C ASN A 5 -30.42 -26.05 -44.38
N THR A 6 -29.48 -26.99 -44.35
CA THR A 6 -29.07 -27.64 -43.12
C THR A 6 -28.20 -26.67 -42.32
N SER A 7 -28.78 -26.03 -41.31
CA SER A 7 -28.02 -25.31 -40.29
C SER A 7 -27.16 -26.32 -39.54
N LYS A 8 -25.83 -26.16 -39.57
CA LYS A 8 -24.92 -26.99 -38.78
C LYS A 8 -25.13 -26.64 -37.30
N ALA A 9 -25.69 -27.57 -36.53
CA ALA A 9 -25.78 -27.45 -35.08
C ALA A 9 -24.44 -27.83 -34.44
N PHE A 10 -24.07 -27.13 -33.38
CA PHE A 10 -22.88 -27.41 -32.59
C PHE A 10 -23.03 -28.75 -31.87
N SER A 11 -21.98 -29.57 -31.84
CA SER A 11 -21.96 -30.83 -31.10
C SER A 11 -21.79 -30.57 -29.60
N ILE A 12 -22.38 -31.45 -28.78
CA ILE A 12 -22.23 -31.41 -27.32
C ILE A 12 -20.75 -31.51 -26.92
N ILE A 13 -19.96 -32.35 -27.61
CA ILE A 13 -18.53 -32.47 -27.31
C ILE A 13 -17.77 -31.19 -27.61
N GLU A 14 -18.15 -30.46 -28.66
CA GLU A 14 -17.52 -29.20 -29.03
C GLU A 14 -17.81 -28.14 -27.97
N LEU A 15 -19.03 -28.11 -27.41
CA LEU A 15 -19.38 -27.20 -26.32
C LEU A 15 -18.60 -27.54 -25.03
N ILE A 16 -18.47 -28.82 -24.69
CA ILE A 16 -17.76 -29.26 -23.48
C ILE A 16 -16.26 -28.95 -23.56
N VAL A 17 -15.63 -29.14 -24.72
CA VAL A 17 -14.20 -28.83 -24.92
C VAL A 17 -13.94 -27.33 -24.75
N VAL A 18 -14.80 -26.48 -25.32
CA VAL A 18 -14.66 -25.01 -25.21
C VAL A 18 -14.79 -24.57 -23.75
N LEU A 19 -15.78 -25.08 -23.02
CA LEU A 19 -15.93 -24.79 -21.59
C LEU A 19 -14.72 -25.25 -20.77
N GLY A 20 -14.14 -26.40 -21.11
CA GLY A 20 -12.90 -26.89 -20.49
C GLY A 20 -11.73 -25.93 -20.71
N ILE A 21 -11.52 -25.45 -21.94
CA ILE A 21 -10.46 -24.49 -22.25
C ILE A 21 -10.68 -23.16 -21.53
N ILE A 22 -11.91 -22.64 -21.52
CA ILE A 22 -12.25 -21.40 -20.80
C ILE A 22 -11.99 -21.54 -19.31
N ALA A 23 -12.36 -22.68 -18.70
CA ALA A 23 -12.14 -22.93 -17.29
C ALA A 23 -10.65 -22.89 -16.94
N VAL A 24 -9.79 -23.54 -17.74
CA VAL A 24 -8.33 -23.51 -17.52
C VAL A 24 -7.78 -22.09 -17.64
N ILE A 25 -8.12 -21.36 -18.71
CA ILE A 25 -7.64 -20.00 -18.92
C ILE A 25 -8.11 -19.06 -17.80
N ALA A 26 -9.37 -19.19 -17.36
CA ALA A 26 -9.93 -18.39 -16.28
C ALA A 26 -9.15 -18.54 -14.97
N THR A 27 -8.73 -19.76 -14.62
CA THR A 27 -7.93 -19.98 -13.40
C THR A 27 -6.56 -19.28 -13.45
N ILE A 28 -5.87 -19.35 -14.60
CA ILE A 28 -4.57 -18.70 -14.78
C ILE A 28 -4.70 -17.18 -14.67
N ILE A 29 -5.72 -16.60 -15.32
CA ILE A 29 -6.01 -15.16 -15.28
C ILE A 29 -6.34 -14.72 -13.85
N ALA A 30 -7.12 -15.50 -13.10
CA ALA A 30 -7.50 -15.16 -11.73
C ALA A 30 -6.28 -15.03 -10.80
N VAL A 31 -5.33 -15.96 -10.88
CA VAL A 31 -4.09 -15.92 -10.07
C VAL A 31 -3.21 -14.72 -10.46
N ALA A 32 -3.05 -14.48 -11.77
CA ALA A 32 -2.29 -13.34 -12.26
C ALA A 32 -2.90 -11.99 -11.82
N ALA A 33 -4.23 -11.85 -11.89
CA ALA A 33 -4.93 -10.65 -11.47
C ALA A 33 -4.77 -10.36 -9.98
N THR A 34 -4.85 -11.37 -9.11
CA THR A 34 -4.64 -11.21 -7.66
C THR A 34 -3.22 -10.73 -7.35
N THR A 35 -2.22 -11.30 -8.02
CA THR A 35 -0.82 -10.88 -7.88
C THR A 35 -0.61 -9.45 -8.36
N ALA A 36 -1.16 -9.08 -9.52
CA ALA A 36 -1.06 -7.75 -10.08
C ALA A 36 -1.70 -6.68 -9.19
N ARG A 37 -2.90 -6.95 -8.63
CA ARG A 37 -3.57 -6.05 -7.70
C ARG A 37 -2.75 -5.84 -6.42
N THR A 38 -2.17 -6.89 -5.88
CA THR A 38 -1.31 -6.81 -4.68
C THR A 38 -0.10 -5.92 -4.94
N LYS A 39 0.59 -6.12 -6.08
CA LYS A 39 1.71 -5.25 -6.50
C LYS A 39 1.29 -3.80 -6.70
N ALA A 40 0.14 -3.56 -7.33
CA ALA A 40 -0.36 -2.22 -7.57
C ALA A 40 -0.67 -1.48 -6.25
N ARG A 41 -1.25 -2.17 -5.26
CA ARG A 41 -1.50 -1.60 -3.94
C ARG A 41 -0.19 -1.29 -3.20
N ASP A 42 0.79 -2.19 -3.19
CA ASP A 42 2.09 -1.91 -2.56
C ASP A 42 2.82 -0.74 -3.22
N LEU A 43 2.75 -0.61 -4.55
CA LEU A 43 3.28 0.57 -5.27
C LEU A 43 2.55 1.86 -4.89
N ALA A 44 1.23 1.82 -4.71
CA ALA A 44 0.47 2.97 -4.23
C ALA A 44 0.92 3.38 -2.83
N ARG A 45 1.10 2.44 -1.89
CA ARG A 45 1.64 2.71 -0.55
C ARG A 45 3.00 3.39 -0.60
N MET A 46 3.92 2.82 -1.39
CA MET A 46 5.25 3.40 -1.55
C MET A 46 5.18 4.82 -2.14
N THR A 47 4.32 5.04 -3.12
CA THR A 47 4.15 6.36 -3.76
C THR A 47 3.59 7.39 -2.78
N ASP A 48 2.56 7.02 -2.03
CA ASP A 48 1.95 7.85 -1.00
C ASP A 48 2.98 8.29 0.03
N LEU A 49 3.70 7.33 0.64
CA LEU A 49 4.73 7.60 1.65
C LEU A 49 5.82 8.53 1.14
N ASN A 50 6.27 8.33 -0.10
CA ASN A 50 7.25 9.21 -0.73
C ASN A 50 6.71 10.63 -0.93
N ASN A 51 5.47 10.77 -1.36
CA ASN A 51 4.84 12.07 -1.58
C ASN A 51 4.63 12.84 -0.26
N ILE A 52 4.14 12.15 0.77
CA ILE A 52 3.97 12.73 2.11
C ILE A 52 5.31 13.20 2.65
N TYR A 53 6.34 12.34 2.57
CA TYR A 53 7.65 12.68 3.08
C TYR A 53 8.30 13.87 2.32
N ARG A 54 8.14 13.93 0.99
CA ARG A 54 8.57 15.09 0.19
C ARG A 54 7.88 16.38 0.62
N PHE A 55 6.59 16.30 0.95
CA PHE A 55 5.85 17.43 1.48
C PHE A 55 6.42 17.89 2.83
N LEU A 56 6.67 16.96 3.77
CA LEU A 56 7.30 17.28 5.04
C LEU A 56 8.67 17.96 4.86
N GLY A 57 9.50 17.44 3.95
CA GLY A 57 10.80 18.05 3.63
C GLY A 57 10.69 19.45 2.99
N ALA A 58 9.63 19.72 2.23
CA ALA A 58 9.38 21.04 1.64
C ALA A 58 8.96 22.10 2.68
N THR A 59 8.41 21.67 3.83
CA THR A 59 7.99 22.60 4.90
C THR A 59 9.16 23.13 5.73
N GLY A 60 10.35 22.54 5.65
CA GLY A 60 11.55 22.95 6.40
C GLY A 60 12.10 21.82 7.27
N SER A 61 12.87 22.16 8.33
CA SER A 61 13.32 21.16 9.29
C SER A 61 12.10 20.51 9.95
N VAL A 62 12.02 19.17 9.86
CA VAL A 62 10.94 18.36 10.47
C VAL A 62 10.74 18.74 11.94
N ALA A 63 11.81 19.05 12.66
CA ALA A 63 11.77 19.45 14.06
C ALA A 63 11.07 20.80 14.29
N SER A 64 11.28 21.80 13.42
CA SER A 64 10.69 23.14 13.58
C SER A 64 9.18 23.16 13.33
N TYR A 65 8.71 22.26 12.46
CA TYR A 65 7.31 22.16 12.07
C TYR A 65 6.59 20.99 12.72
N TRP A 66 7.26 20.24 13.60
CA TRP A 66 6.63 19.18 14.37
C TRP A 66 5.50 19.75 15.23
N PRO A 67 4.28 19.19 15.21
CA PRO A 67 3.21 19.64 16.10
C PRO A 67 3.50 19.26 17.56
N ASP A 68 3.45 20.22 18.48
CA ASP A 68 3.84 20.03 19.88
C ASP A 68 2.85 19.18 20.70
N SER A 69 1.69 18.86 20.12
CA SER A 69 0.54 18.24 20.82
C SER A 69 0.06 16.93 20.19
N ILE A 70 0.96 16.18 19.54
CA ILE A 70 0.65 14.84 19.02
C ILE A 70 1.57 13.78 19.64
N PRO A 71 1.15 12.51 19.72
CA PRO A 71 2.01 11.41 20.16
C PRO A 71 3.25 11.26 19.29
N ASP A 72 4.30 10.63 19.84
CA ASP A 72 5.50 10.29 19.07
C ASP A 72 5.26 9.19 18.04
N GLU A 73 4.17 8.43 18.14
CA GLU A 73 3.80 7.40 17.17
C GLU A 73 2.28 7.23 17.10
N ASP A 74 1.70 7.37 15.90
CA ASP A 74 0.26 7.22 15.67
C ASP A 74 -0.06 6.98 14.18
N ASP A 75 -1.34 6.89 13.83
CA ASP A 75 -1.83 6.94 12.44
C ASP A 75 -1.49 8.27 11.78
N LEU A 76 -1.18 8.22 10.48
CA LEU A 76 -0.79 9.39 9.71
C LEU A 76 -1.85 10.50 9.69
N ASN A 77 -3.14 10.18 9.79
CA ASN A 77 -4.20 11.19 9.84
C ASN A 77 -4.00 12.17 11.02
N VAL A 78 -3.50 11.70 12.16
CA VAL A 78 -3.22 12.54 13.34
C VAL A 78 -2.17 13.60 12.98
N LEU A 79 -1.07 13.17 12.34
CA LEU A 79 -0.01 14.07 11.89
C LEU A 79 -0.52 15.06 10.82
N ILE A 80 -1.28 14.59 9.83
CA ILE A 80 -1.81 15.43 8.75
C ILE A 80 -2.74 16.52 9.31
N SER A 81 -3.65 16.16 10.21
CA SER A 81 -4.58 17.10 10.82
C SER A 81 -3.84 18.15 11.66
N ALA A 82 -2.87 17.73 12.47
CA ALA A 82 -2.08 18.63 13.29
C ALA A 82 -1.22 19.59 12.46
N LEU A 83 -0.59 19.10 11.39
CA LEU A 83 0.21 19.94 10.50
C LEU A 83 -0.66 20.90 9.66
N SER A 84 -1.85 20.46 9.21
CA SER A 84 -2.81 21.34 8.52
C SER A 84 -3.25 22.50 9.40
N SER A 85 -3.47 22.23 10.69
CA SER A 85 -3.79 23.25 11.69
C SER A 85 -2.63 24.21 11.94
N LYS A 86 -1.41 23.68 12.17
CA LYS A 86 -0.21 24.49 12.43
C LYS A 86 0.17 25.39 11.25
N LEU A 87 0.01 24.91 10.01
CA LEU A 87 0.32 25.66 8.80
C LEU A 87 -0.86 26.49 8.27
N ASN A 88 -2.03 26.41 8.91
CA ASN A 88 -3.29 27.01 8.44
C ASN A 88 -3.53 26.78 6.93
N SER A 89 -3.28 25.57 6.47
CA SER A 89 -3.35 25.20 5.06
C SER A 89 -3.78 23.75 4.88
N GLN A 90 -4.53 23.48 3.82
CA GLN A 90 -4.87 22.11 3.45
C GLN A 90 -3.69 21.48 2.71
N LEU A 91 -3.08 20.46 3.32
CA LEU A 91 -1.86 19.83 2.79
C LEU A 91 -2.14 18.92 1.59
N PHE A 92 -3.31 18.27 1.59
CA PHE A 92 -3.72 17.32 0.56
C PHE A 92 -5.17 17.58 0.16
N SER A 93 -5.47 17.55 -1.15
CA SER A 93 -6.85 17.56 -1.64
C SER A 93 -7.64 16.33 -1.15
N GLN A 94 -6.95 15.19 -1.11
CA GLN A 94 -7.41 13.97 -0.48
C GLN A 94 -6.23 13.39 0.30
N ALA A 95 -6.42 13.17 1.61
CA ALA A 95 -5.40 12.54 2.43
C ALA A 95 -5.07 11.14 1.89
N PRO A 96 -3.78 10.77 1.77
CA PRO A 96 -3.38 9.43 1.36
C PRO A 96 -3.95 8.36 2.29
N ARG A 97 -4.39 7.24 1.72
CA ARG A 97 -5.03 6.14 2.46
C ARG A 97 -4.57 4.81 1.87
N ASP A 98 -4.22 3.88 2.74
CA ASP A 98 -3.88 2.51 2.38
C ASP A 98 -5.04 1.90 1.56
N PRO A 99 -4.79 1.39 0.34
CA PRO A 99 -5.84 0.88 -0.53
C PRO A 99 -6.64 -0.32 0.00
N ARG A 100 -6.21 -0.93 1.11
CA ARG A 100 -6.83 -2.11 1.70
C ARG A 100 -7.09 -1.95 3.21
N ALA A 101 -6.14 -1.40 3.95
CA ALA A 101 -6.18 -1.34 5.41
C ALA A 101 -6.81 -0.06 5.97
N ALA A 102 -7.04 0.97 5.14
CA ALA A 102 -7.63 2.22 5.60
C ALA A 102 -9.09 2.04 6.07
N THR A 103 -9.45 2.72 7.15
CA THR A 103 -10.82 2.77 7.71
C THR A 103 -11.37 4.18 7.62
N SER A 104 -12.61 4.43 8.08
CA SER A 104 -13.18 5.78 8.11
C SER A 104 -12.35 6.78 8.94
N THR A 105 -11.57 6.30 9.90
CA THR A 105 -10.79 7.13 10.82
C THR A 105 -9.28 6.97 10.64
N GLU A 106 -8.82 5.83 10.14
CA GLU A 106 -7.39 5.52 10.00
C GLU A 106 -6.96 5.51 8.54
N SER A 107 -5.81 6.12 8.28
CA SER A 107 -5.17 6.09 6.97
C SER A 107 -4.62 4.71 6.62
N GLY A 108 -4.29 3.87 7.61
CA GLY A 108 -3.54 2.63 7.40
C GLY A 108 -2.04 2.85 7.20
N TYR A 109 -1.59 4.10 7.26
CA TYR A 109 -0.20 4.52 7.33
C TYR A 109 0.11 5.03 8.73
N ARG A 110 1.36 4.90 9.16
CA ARG A 110 1.76 5.33 10.50
C ARG A 110 3.03 6.15 10.43
N TYR A 111 3.20 7.00 11.43
CA TYR A 111 4.44 7.74 11.64
C TYR A 111 5.05 7.38 12.98
N ARG A 112 6.36 7.59 13.09
CA ARG A 112 7.08 7.62 14.36
C ARG A 112 8.04 8.80 14.34
N TYR A 113 8.12 9.52 15.44
CA TYR A 113 8.99 10.66 15.65
C TYR A 113 9.94 10.37 16.80
N ASN A 114 11.20 10.75 16.62
CA ASN A 114 12.19 10.68 17.67
C ASN A 114 13.30 11.71 17.42
N SER A 115 13.55 12.57 18.40
CA SER A 115 14.72 13.47 18.43
C SER A 115 14.89 14.29 17.15
N GLY A 116 13.80 14.89 16.64
CA GLY A 116 13.84 15.71 15.42
C GLY A 116 13.73 14.96 14.10
N ASN A 117 13.68 13.63 14.13
CA ASN A 117 13.57 12.77 12.95
C ASN A 117 12.18 12.13 12.89
N VAL A 118 11.64 12.02 11.68
CA VAL A 118 10.36 11.35 11.44
C VAL A 118 10.57 10.19 10.49
N VAL A 119 9.91 9.09 10.76
CA VAL A 119 9.72 7.99 9.82
C VAL A 119 8.24 7.83 9.55
N ILE A 120 7.88 7.71 8.28
CA ILE A 120 6.53 7.30 7.85
C ILE A 120 6.67 5.92 7.24
N TYR A 121 5.78 5.01 7.63
CA TYR A 121 5.89 3.61 7.25
C TYR A 121 4.52 2.97 6.99
N ALA A 122 4.56 1.89 6.22
CA ALA A 122 3.38 1.10 5.85
C ALA A 122 3.75 -0.38 5.80
N ASN A 123 2.83 -1.25 6.23
CA ASN A 123 2.97 -2.68 6.05
C ASN A 123 2.64 -3.05 4.60
N LEU A 124 3.48 -3.83 3.94
CA LEU A 124 3.26 -4.29 2.58
C LEU A 124 2.45 -5.59 2.58
N GLU A 125 1.76 -5.90 1.48
CA GLU A 125 1.02 -7.15 1.34
C GLU A 125 1.87 -8.30 0.80
N LYS A 126 2.96 -7.96 0.10
CA LYS A 126 3.81 -8.93 -0.56
C LYS A 126 4.97 -9.38 0.34
N LYS A 127 4.91 -10.62 0.84
CA LYS A 127 5.91 -11.22 1.75
C LYS A 127 7.29 -11.42 1.11
N ASP A 128 7.37 -11.65 -0.19
CA ASP A 128 8.61 -11.80 -0.95
C ASP A 128 9.17 -10.46 -1.47
N THR A 129 8.71 -9.33 -0.92
CA THR A 129 9.33 -8.04 -1.23
C THR A 129 10.79 -8.04 -0.75
N PRO A 130 11.78 -7.73 -1.63
CA PRO A 130 13.18 -7.65 -1.24
C PRO A 130 13.42 -6.56 -0.21
N THR A 131 14.28 -6.87 0.75
CA THR A 131 14.64 -5.95 1.84
C THR A 131 15.89 -5.17 1.48
N THR A 132 15.88 -3.89 1.81
CA THR A 132 16.98 -2.96 1.53
C THR A 132 17.54 -2.33 2.81
N LEU A 133 16.90 -2.56 3.96
CA LEU A 133 17.26 -2.01 5.26
C LEU A 133 17.47 -3.15 6.28
N SER A 134 18.36 -2.93 7.25
CA SER A 134 18.85 -3.98 8.16
C SER A 134 18.25 -3.96 9.58
N PHE A 135 17.37 -3.01 9.88
CA PHE A 135 16.65 -2.95 11.16
C PHE A 135 15.33 -3.74 11.09
N SER A 136 14.67 -3.92 12.24
CA SER A 136 13.47 -4.74 12.36
C SER A 136 12.22 -4.01 12.84
N GLU A 137 12.26 -2.69 12.85
CA GLU A 137 11.14 -1.82 13.19
C GLU A 137 11.30 -0.44 12.55
N PRO A 138 10.23 0.37 12.44
CA PRO A 138 10.33 1.71 11.89
C PRO A 138 11.35 2.55 12.67
N THR A 139 12.36 3.00 11.95
CA THR A 139 13.51 3.69 12.55
C THR A 139 13.59 5.10 11.98
N PRO A 140 13.30 6.14 12.79
CA PRO A 140 13.64 7.52 12.47
C PRO A 140 15.13 7.67 12.16
N ALA A 141 15.50 8.49 11.18
CA ALA A 141 16.86 8.56 10.61
C ALA A 141 17.34 7.26 9.93
N GLY A 142 16.45 6.28 9.73
CA GLY A 142 16.77 4.97 9.14
C GLY A 142 16.75 4.95 7.61
N GLY A 143 16.60 6.12 6.96
CA GLY A 143 16.50 6.23 5.51
C GLY A 143 15.24 5.61 4.91
N ARG A 144 15.31 5.27 3.63
CA ARG A 144 14.19 4.84 2.80
C ARG A 144 14.38 3.42 2.27
N GLY A 145 13.34 2.59 2.34
CA GLY A 145 13.41 1.23 1.83
C GLY A 145 12.51 0.24 2.56
N VAL A 146 12.79 -1.05 2.35
CA VAL A 146 12.01 -2.15 2.94
C VAL A 146 12.82 -2.86 4.02
N PHE A 147 12.20 -3.13 5.16
CA PHE A 147 12.76 -3.94 6.24
C PHE A 147 11.86 -5.13 6.60
N ILE A 148 12.41 -6.09 7.36
CA ILE A 148 11.67 -7.22 7.92
C ILE A 148 11.35 -6.94 9.39
N GLY A 149 10.07 -6.86 9.71
CA GLY A 149 9.61 -6.70 11.09
C GLY A 149 9.81 -7.97 11.93
N THR A 150 10.20 -7.80 13.18
CA THR A 150 10.31 -8.89 14.18
C THR A 150 9.55 -8.56 15.46
N GLY A 151 9.27 -9.56 16.30
CA GLY A 151 8.51 -9.37 17.54
C GLY A 151 7.10 -8.83 17.27
N ALA A 152 6.78 -7.65 17.83
CA ALA A 152 5.51 -6.95 17.58
C ALA A 152 5.29 -6.57 16.11
N TRP A 153 6.35 -6.55 15.30
CA TRP A 153 6.34 -6.24 13.87
C TRP A 153 6.33 -7.48 12.97
N SER A 154 6.16 -8.68 13.53
CA SER A 154 6.13 -9.92 12.73
C SER A 154 4.89 -10.06 11.83
N SER A 155 3.83 -9.29 12.10
CA SER A 155 2.63 -9.22 11.26
C SER A 155 1.93 -7.87 11.41
N GLY A 156 1.98 -7.05 10.36
CA GLY A 156 1.25 -5.79 10.32
C GLY A 156 -0.20 -5.93 9.83
N VAL A 157 -0.84 -4.78 9.60
CA VAL A 157 -2.25 -4.66 9.18
C VAL A 157 -2.56 -5.35 7.85
N ASN A 158 -1.56 -5.52 6.98
CA ASN A 158 -1.66 -6.19 5.69
C ASN A 158 -1.25 -7.68 5.76
N GLY A 159 -0.96 -8.19 6.97
CA GLY A 159 -0.72 -9.62 7.24
C GLY A 159 0.69 -10.09 6.89
N THR A 160 1.67 -9.19 6.79
CA THR A 160 3.07 -9.56 6.54
C THR A 160 4.04 -8.92 7.52
N ASP A 161 5.28 -9.41 7.51
CA ASP A 161 6.46 -8.86 8.17
C ASP A 161 7.22 -7.86 7.28
N ARG A 162 6.69 -7.49 6.11
CA ARG A 162 7.36 -6.54 5.19
C ARG A 162 6.84 -5.14 5.43
N TYR A 163 7.74 -4.21 5.66
CA TYR A 163 7.38 -2.81 5.86
C TYR A 163 8.23 -1.94 4.95
N TYR A 164 7.58 -0.98 4.30
CA TYR A 164 8.26 0.10 3.61
C TYR A 164 8.28 1.31 4.53
N GLN A 165 9.41 1.99 4.61
CA GLN A 165 9.54 3.25 5.32
C GLN A 165 10.22 4.32 4.48
N VAL A 166 9.93 5.57 4.86
CA VAL A 166 10.66 6.75 4.42
C VAL A 166 10.99 7.59 5.65
N SER A 167 12.27 7.90 5.83
CA SER A 167 12.77 8.77 6.89
C SER A 167 13.86 9.70 6.35
N ASN A 168 14.19 10.73 7.13
CA ASN A 168 15.35 11.61 6.90
C ASN A 168 16.68 10.91 7.17
#